data_AF-A0A2D5T6J8-F1
#
_entry.id   AF-A0A2D5T6J8-F1
#
_cell.length_a   1.000
_cell.length_b   1.000
_cell.length_c   1.000
_cell.angle_alpha   90.00
_cell.angle_beta   90.00
_cell.angle_gamma   90.00
#
_symmetry.space_group_name_H-M   'P 1'
#
loop_
_entity.id
_entity.type
_entity.pdbx_description
1 polymer ?
#
loop_
_entity_poly.entity_id
_entity_poly.type
_entity_poly.pdbx_seq_one_letter_code
_entity_poly.pdbx_strand_id
1 'polypeptide(L)' 'TTIVIASGTGMPMSTTHTLVGAVLGVGLARGIDAIDLRVVSRIFVSWVVTIPAGAVLAILFFFLFKAILI' A
#
# COMPACT_ATOMS: atom_id res chain seq x y z
N THR A 1 -1.44 13.23 -12.51
CA THR A 1 -0.42 12.98 -13.58
C THR A 1 0.41 11.74 -13.33
N THR A 2 0.93 11.50 -12.12
CA THR A 2 1.77 10.33 -11.79
C THR A 2 1.20 8.99 -12.23
N ILE A 3 -0.06 8.70 -11.92
CA ILE A 3 -0.72 7.44 -12.29
C ILE A 3 -0.83 7.30 -13.82
N VAL A 4 -1.18 8.38 -14.52
CA VAL A 4 -1.32 8.37 -15.99
C VAL A 4 0.01 8.07 -16.68
N ILE A 5 1.12 8.64 -16.18
CA ILE A 5 2.47 8.35 -16.68
C ILE A 5 2.85 6.89 -16.40
N ALA A 6 2.58 6.38 -15.20
CA ALA A 6 2.83 4.98 -14.85
C ALA A 6 2.02 4.01 -15.73
N SER A 7 0.74 4.30 -15.97
CA SER A 7 -0.11 3.55 -16.88
C SER A 7 0.43 3.56 -18.31
N GLY A 8 0.88 4.71 -18.81
CA GLY A 8 1.46 4.85 -20.15
C GLY A 8 2.79 4.10 -20.34
N THR A 9 3.49 3.79 -19.25
CA THR A 9 4.75 3.03 -19.25
C THR A 9 4.58 1.56 -18.84
N GLY A 10 3.35 1.13 -18.51
CA GLY A 10 3.06 -0.23 -18.06
C GLY A 10 3.62 -0.59 -16.68
N MET A 11 4.11 0.38 -15.90
CA MET A 11 4.66 0.11 -14.58
C MET A 11 3.54 -0.17 -13.56
N PRO A 12 3.59 -1.30 -12.85
CA PRO A 12 2.61 -1.59 -11.80
C PRO A 12 2.86 -0.67 -10.59
N MET A 13 2.03 0.36 -10.46
CA MET A 13 2.12 1.37 -9.40
C MET A 13 0.92 1.30 -8.47
N SER A 14 1.16 1.49 -7.16
CA SER A 14 0.09 1.56 -6.16
C SER A 14 -0.58 2.94 -6.16
N THR A 15 -1.87 2.98 -6.49
CA THR A 15 -2.67 4.21 -6.46
C THR A 15 -2.86 4.74 -5.04
N THR A 16 -2.97 3.84 -4.05
CA THR A 16 -3.08 4.20 -2.62
C THR A 16 -1.83 4.93 -2.12
N HIS A 17 -0.63 4.41 -2.40
CA HIS A 17 0.62 5.07 -2.01
C HIS A 17 0.76 6.44 -2.70
N THR A 18 0.39 6.52 -3.98
CA THR A 18 0.47 7.76 -4.74
C THR A 18 -0.46 8.83 -4.17
N LEU A 19 -1.69 8.46 -3.80
CA LEU A 19 -2.65 9.39 -3.19
C LEU A 19 -2.20 9.85 -1.81
N VAL A 20 -1.79 8.92 -0.93
CA VAL A 20 -1.32 9.25 0.42
C VAL A 20 -0.10 10.17 0.33
N GLY A 21 0.88 9.86 -0.53
CA GLY A 21 2.05 10.71 -0.74
C GLY A 21 1.71 12.11 -1.22
N ALA A 22 0.73 12.26 -2.13
CA ALA A 22 0.28 13.56 -2.60
C ALA A 22 -0.38 14.39 -1.47
N VAL A 23 -1.25 13.77 -0.66
CA VAL A 23 -1.91 14.45 0.48
C VAL A 23 -0.88 14.84 1.53
N LEU A 24 0.08 13.96 1.85
CA LEU A 24 1.17 14.27 2.77
C LEU A 24 2.06 15.41 2.25
N GLY A 25 2.39 15.43 0.96
CA GLY A 25 3.15 16.53 0.36
C GLY A 25 2.46 17.89 0.49
N VAL A 26 1.14 17.95 0.25
CA VAL A 26 0.34 19.16 0.45
C VAL A 26 0.29 19.56 1.93
N GLY A 27 0.12 18.58 2.83
CA GLY A 27 0.15 18.81 4.27
C GLY A 27 1.49 19.39 4.73
N LEU A 28 2.60 18.81 4.26
CA LEU A 28 3.95 19.25 4.64
C LEU A 28 4.25 20.67 4.14
N ALA A 29 3.74 21.03 2.96
CA ALA A 29 3.84 22.40 2.45
C ALA A 29 3.10 23.43 3.33
N ARG A 30 2.14 23.00 4.16
CA ARG A 30 1.42 23.82 5.14
C ARG A 30 2.00 23.75 6.55
N GLY A 31 3.09 23.00 6.75
CA GLY A 31 3.74 22.77 8.04
C GLY A 31 3.42 21.39 8.63
N ILE A 32 4.36 20.84 9.40
CA ILE A 32 4.24 19.49 10.01
C ILE A 32 3.01 19.41 10.94
N ASP A 33 2.68 20.49 11.62
CA ASP A 33 1.51 20.58 12.51
C ASP A 33 0.16 20.41 11.78
N ALA A 34 0.14 20.59 10.45
CA ALA A 34 -1.05 20.35 9.63
C ALA A 34 -1.30 18.86 9.34
N ILE A 35 -0.44 17.96 9.84
CA ILE A 35 -0.51 16.51 9.57
C ILE A 35 -0.65 15.75 10.88
N ASP A 36 -1.61 14.83 10.93
CA ASP A 36 -1.70 13.86 12.01
C ASP A 36 -0.67 12.72 11.81
N LEU A 37 0.50 12.87 12.42
CA LEU A 37 1.59 11.88 12.37
C LEU A 37 1.18 10.49 12.91
N ARG A 38 0.17 10.41 13.77
CA ARG A 38 -0.34 9.13 14.28
C ARG A 38 -1.09 8.38 13.19
N VAL A 39 -1.89 9.09 12.39
CA VAL A 39 -2.57 8.51 11.22
C VAL A 39 -1.53 8.07 10.19
N VAL A 40 -0.53 8.91 9.91
CA VAL A 40 0.54 8.57 8.97
C VAL A 40 1.27 7.29 9.39
N SER A 41 1.70 7.21 10.65
CA SER A 41 2.36 6.02 11.17
C SER A 41 1.50 4.77 11.05
N ARG A 42 0.18 4.85 11.33
CA ARG A 42 -0.74 3.71 11.14
C ARG A 42 -0.83 3.26 9.69
N ILE A 43 -0.80 4.18 8.73
CA ILE A 43 -0.79 3.85 7.30
C ILE A 43 0.49 3.10 6.93
N PHE A 44 1.66 3.59 7.36
CA PHE A 44 2.92 2.90 7.09
C PHE A 44 2.97 1.50 7.71
N VAL A 45 2.51 1.36 8.95
CA VAL A 45 2.43 0.04 9.61
C VAL A 45 1.50 -0.90 8.85
N SER A 46 0.36 -0.41 8.35
CA SER A 46 -0.57 -1.26 7.60
C SER A 46 0.05 -1.75 6.29
N TRP A 47 0.81 -0.93 5.57
CA TRP A 47 1.51 -1.34 4.35
C TRP A 47 2.54 -2.43 4.60
N VAL A 48 3.27 -2.35 5.71
CA VAL A 48 4.25 -3.38 6.07
C VAL A 48 3.55 -4.67 6.51
N VAL A 49 2.45 -4.58 7.24
CA VAL A 49 1.72 -5.75 7.77
C VAL A 49 0.92 -6.49 6.70
N THR A 50 0.43 -5.81 5.66
CA THR A 50 -0.36 -6.47 4.59
C THR A 50 0.48 -7.42 3.75
N ILE A 51 1.79 -7.17 3.58
CA ILE A 51 2.70 -8.07 2.84
C ILE A 51 2.82 -9.46 3.49
N PRO A 52 3.26 -9.60 4.77
CA PRO A 52 3.34 -10.89 5.42
C PRO A 52 1.96 -11.53 5.61
N ALA A 53 0.91 -10.74 5.89
CA ALA A 53 -0.44 -11.27 5.98
C ALA A 53 -0.88 -11.92 4.65
N GLY A 54 -0.65 -11.24 3.52
CA GLY A 54 -0.93 -11.77 2.19
C GLY A 54 -0.10 -13.02 1.87
N ALA A 55 1.19 -13.02 2.22
CA ALA A 55 2.07 -14.17 2.02
C ALA A 55 1.62 -15.40 2.82
N VAL A 56 1.28 -15.22 4.10
CA VAL A 56 0.78 -16.29 4.97
C VAL A 56 -0.54 -16.85 4.43
N LEU A 57 -1.49 -15.98 4.06
CA LEU A 57 -2.76 -16.42 3.48
C LEU A 57 -2.57 -17.18 2.17
N ALA A 58 -1.67 -16.71 1.29
CA ALA A 58 -1.36 -17.39 0.04
C ALA A 58 -0.79 -18.80 0.28
N ILE A 59 0.13 -18.95 1.24
CA ILE A 59 0.70 -20.24 1.64
C ILE A 59 -0.40 -21.17 2.18
N LEU A 60 -1.24 -20.66 3.08
CA LEU A 60 -2.33 -21.45 3.67
C LEU A 60 -3.32 -21.96 2.61
N PHE A 61 -3.75 -21.08 1.70
CA PHE A 61 -4.66 -21.48 0.62
C PHE A 61 -4.02 -22.45 -0.37
N PHE A 62 -2.73 -22.28 -0.67
CA PHE A 62 -2.01 -23.21 -1.53
C PHE A 62 -2.01 -24.63 -0.95
N PHE A 63 -1.67 -24.80 0.33
CA PHE A 63 -1.68 -26.11 0.97
C PHE A 63 -3.10 -26.67 1.15
N LEU A 64 -4.08 -25.82 1.45
CA LEU A 64 -5.47 -26.24 1.54
C LEU A 64 -5.97 -26.79 0.21
N PHE A 65 -5.77 -26.07 -0.90
CA PHE A 65 -6.19 -26.52 -2.22
C PHE A 65 -5.40 -27.75 -2.67
N LYS A 66 -4.10 -27.82 -2.35
CA LYS A 66 -3.30 -29.01 -2.62
C LYS A 66 -3.81 -30.24 -1.89
N ALA A 67 -4.30 -30.12 -0.65
CA ALA A 67 -4.80 -31.25 0.13
C ALA A 67 -6.22 -31.71 -0.27
N ILE A 68 -7.01 -30.84 -0.91
CA ILE A 68 -8.39 -31.16 -1.32
C ILE A 68 -8.45 -31.63 -2.77
N LEU A 69 -7.68 -31.01 -3.67
CA LEU A 69 -7.76 -31.25 -5.12
C LEU A 69 -6.80 -32.32 -5.63
N ILE A 70 -5.76 -32.65 -4.86
CA ILE A 70 -4.79 -33.71 -5.14
C ILE A 70 -4.89 -34.72 -4.00
#